data_AF-S4PU25-F1
#
_entry.id   AF-S4PU25-F1
#
_cell.length_a   1.000
_cell.length_b   1.000
_cell.length_c   1.000
_cell.angle_alpha   90.00
_cell.angle_beta   90.00
_cell.angle_gamma   90.00
#
_symmetry.space_group_name_H-M   'P 1'
#
loop_
_entity.id
_entity.type
_entity.pdbx_description
1 polymer ?
#
loop_
_entity_poly.entity_id
_entity_poly.type
_entity_poly.pdbx_seq_one_letter_code
_entity_poly.pdbx_strand_id
1 'polypeptide(L)'
;MQAGLFGYTVHKRLRVASGTPIYECNKACKCSSECNNRVVQKGRYVKLTIFRTPNGCGWGVRTEQKIKQGQFLCQYVGEVITFEEAEKRGREYDANGLTYLFDLDFNSCENPYVVDACNLGNVSHFINHSCDPNLGV
;
A
#
# COMPACT_ATOMS: atom_id res chain seq x y z
N MET A 1 -29.07 15.38 5.86
CA MET A 1 -27.68 15.23 5.38
C MET A 1 -26.97 14.25 6.30
N GLN A 2 -26.74 13.01 5.89
CA GLN A 2 -25.86 12.11 6.66
C GLN A 2 -24.47 12.73 6.65
N ALA A 3 -23.97 13.12 7.82
CA ALA A 3 -22.56 13.47 7.96
C ALA A 3 -21.76 12.22 7.61
N GLY A 4 -21.18 12.17 6.41
CA GLY A 4 -20.35 11.05 5.99
C GLY A 4 -19.24 10.82 7.03
N LEU A 5 -19.09 9.59 7.50
CA LEU A 5 -17.97 9.25 8.36
C LEU A 5 -16.66 9.36 7.55
N PHE A 6 -15.74 10.23 7.95
CA PHE A 6 -14.35 10.22 7.46
C PHE A 6 -13.70 8.83 7.61
N GLY A 7 -12.76 8.49 6.73
CA GLY A 7 -12.04 7.20 6.75
C GLY A 7 -11.21 6.95 8.01
N TYR A 8 -10.87 8.02 8.75
CA TYR A 8 -9.98 7.97 9.90
C TYR A 8 -10.64 8.45 11.20
N THR A 9 -10.14 7.94 12.32
CA THR A 9 -10.38 8.47 13.67
C THR A 9 -9.60 9.76 13.91
N VAL A 10 -9.89 10.45 15.02
CA VAL A 10 -9.10 11.63 15.48
C VAL A 10 -7.62 11.31 15.75
N HIS A 11 -7.27 10.04 15.93
CA HIS A 11 -5.89 9.57 16.08
C HIS A 11 -5.27 9.09 14.76
N LYS A 12 -5.86 9.44 13.61
CA LYS A 12 -5.38 9.07 12.27
C LYS A 12 -5.26 7.55 12.06
N ARG A 13 -6.14 6.79 12.72
CA ARG A 13 -6.31 5.34 12.51
C ARG A 13 -7.48 5.07 11.58
N LEU A 14 -7.32 4.13 10.64
CA LEU A 14 -8.37 3.63 9.76
C LEU A 14 -9.55 3.09 10.60
N ARG A 15 -10.78 3.43 10.22
CA ARG A 15 -12.00 2.97 10.90
C ARG A 15 -13.08 2.45 9.94
N VAL A 16 -12.79 2.40 8.64
CA VAL A 16 -13.68 1.84 7.63
C VAL A 16 -13.33 0.38 7.40
N ALA A 17 -14.30 -0.40 6.90
CA ALA A 17 -14.08 -1.80 6.56
C ALA A 17 -13.18 -1.95 5.33
N SER A 18 -12.51 -3.09 5.21
CA SER A 18 -11.79 -3.45 3.98
C SER A 18 -12.74 -3.42 2.77
N GLY A 19 -12.25 -3.02 1.61
CA GLY A 19 -13.06 -2.77 0.41
C GLY A 19 -13.77 -1.41 0.41
N THR A 20 -13.69 -0.61 1.49
CA THR A 20 -14.21 0.76 1.49
C THR A 20 -13.13 1.74 0.99
N PRO A 21 -13.40 2.54 -0.06
CA PRO A 21 -12.42 3.50 -0.54
C PRO A 21 -12.21 4.63 0.47
N ILE A 22 -10.97 5.14 0.53
CA ILE A 22 -10.63 6.27 1.40
C ILE A 22 -10.44 7.53 0.56
N TYR A 23 -11.28 8.54 0.81
CA TYR A 23 -11.19 9.84 0.16
C TYR A 23 -10.54 10.86 1.09
N GLU A 24 -9.26 11.16 0.86
CA GLU A 24 -8.54 12.21 1.58
C GLU A 24 -8.87 13.62 1.07
N CYS A 25 -8.67 14.62 1.93
CA CYS A 25 -8.66 16.01 1.48
C CYS A 25 -7.50 16.24 0.50
N ASN A 26 -7.71 17.08 -0.51
CA ASN A 26 -6.73 17.40 -1.55
C ASN A 26 -6.37 18.91 -1.55
N LYS A 27 -5.58 19.37 -2.52
CA LYS A 27 -5.10 20.75 -2.59
C LYS A 27 -6.22 21.79 -2.77
N ALA A 28 -7.40 21.39 -3.26
CA ALA A 28 -8.56 22.27 -3.41
C ALA A 28 -9.35 22.46 -2.09
N CYS A 29 -9.09 21.64 -1.06
CA CYS A 29 -9.73 21.79 0.24
C CYS A 29 -9.15 22.98 1.03
N LYS A 30 -10.00 23.68 1.78
CA LYS A 30 -9.62 24.84 2.63
C LYS A 30 -8.96 24.46 3.97
N CYS A 31 -8.80 23.16 4.26
CA CYS A 31 -8.23 22.68 5.51
C CYS A 31 -6.69 22.77 5.52
N SER A 32 -6.12 22.92 6.72
CA SER A 32 -4.67 22.97 6.90
C SER A 32 -4.00 21.61 6.68
N SER A 33 -2.66 21.60 6.76
CA SER A 33 -1.86 20.36 6.78
C SER A 33 -2.24 19.44 7.95
N GLU A 34 -2.78 19.96 9.05
CA GLU A 34 -3.14 19.18 10.23
C GLU A 34 -4.54 18.56 10.19
N CYS A 35 -5.20 18.63 9.05
CA CYS A 35 -6.45 17.93 8.82
C CYS A 35 -6.34 16.43 9.14
N ASN A 36 -7.29 15.89 9.93
CA ASN A 36 -7.36 14.46 10.24
C ASN A 36 -7.64 13.57 9.03
N ASN A 37 -8.11 14.16 7.92
CA ASN A 37 -8.35 13.49 6.64
C ASN A 37 -7.19 13.69 5.64
N ARG A 38 -5.96 13.85 6.15
CA ARG A 38 -4.68 13.90 5.41
C ARG A 38 -3.66 13.01 6.13
N VAL A 39 -3.67 11.72 5.85
CA VAL A 39 -2.86 10.68 6.49
C VAL A 39 -1.89 10.05 5.50
N VAL A 40 -2.38 9.41 4.43
CA VAL A 40 -1.56 8.74 3.41
C VAL A 40 -0.65 9.75 2.72
N GLN A 41 -1.17 10.93 2.36
CA GLN A 41 -0.39 11.99 1.72
C GLN A 41 0.75 12.55 2.59
N LYS A 42 0.72 12.34 3.91
CA LYS A 42 1.81 12.75 4.82
C LYS A 42 2.99 11.75 4.82
N GLY A 43 2.82 10.61 4.14
CA GLY A 43 3.85 9.59 4.05
C GLY A 43 4.05 8.80 5.34
N ARG A 44 5.12 8.01 5.34
CA ARG A 44 5.45 7.07 6.42
C ARG A 44 6.09 7.78 7.61
N TYR A 45 5.58 7.50 8.81
CA TYR A 45 6.19 7.93 10.09
C TYR A 45 6.95 6.81 10.82
N VAL A 46 6.66 5.55 10.50
CA VAL A 46 7.29 4.38 11.13
C VAL A 46 8.66 4.13 10.52
N LYS A 47 9.68 3.98 11.37
CA LYS A 47 11.02 3.53 10.97
C LYS A 47 10.97 2.03 10.70
N LEU A 48 11.43 1.66 9.51
CA LEU A 48 11.45 0.28 9.03
C LEU A 48 12.88 -0.16 8.78
N THR A 49 13.13 -1.45 9.03
CA THR A 49 14.41 -2.10 8.78
C THR A 49 14.20 -3.21 7.76
N ILE A 50 14.92 -3.12 6.65
CA ILE A 50 15.05 -4.23 5.70
C ILE A 50 16.08 -5.20 6.28
N PHE A 51 15.75 -6.48 6.34
CA PHE A 51 16.61 -7.50 6.94
C PHE A 51 16.55 -8.81 6.14
N ARG A 52 17.60 -9.64 6.25
CA ARG A 52 17.60 -10.98 5.65
C ARG A 52 16.82 -11.93 6.55
N THR A 53 15.80 -12.57 6.00
CA THR A 53 14.97 -13.54 6.74
C THR A 53 15.76 -14.83 7.01
N PRO A 54 15.61 -15.46 8.20
CA PRO A 54 16.34 -16.69 8.53
C PRO A 54 15.72 -17.95 7.92
N ASN A 55 14.48 -17.88 7.43
CA ASN A 55 13.70 -19.00 6.92
C ASN A 55 13.79 -19.16 5.39
N GLY A 56 14.72 -18.47 4.73
CA GLY A 56 14.93 -18.58 3.29
C GLY A 56 14.01 -17.71 2.42
N CYS A 57 13.10 -16.92 2.99
CA CYS A 57 12.20 -16.01 2.25
C CYS A 57 12.89 -14.73 1.72
N GLY A 58 14.21 -14.76 1.51
CA GLY A 58 14.95 -13.61 1.01
C GLY A 58 14.97 -12.42 2.01
N TRP A 59 14.77 -11.21 1.48
CA TRP A 59 14.69 -9.99 2.28
C TRP A 59 13.28 -9.82 2.86
N GLY A 60 13.19 -9.13 3.98
CA GLY A 60 11.93 -8.81 4.65
C GLY A 60 11.96 -7.42 5.28
N VAL A 61 10.81 -6.95 5.75
CA VAL A 61 10.70 -5.68 6.47
C VAL A 61 10.21 -5.94 7.89
N ARG A 62 10.85 -5.29 8.87
CA ARG A 62 10.41 -5.27 10.27
C ARG A 62 10.49 -3.86 10.85
N THR A 63 9.90 -3.67 12.03
CA THR A 63 10.10 -2.48 12.84
C THR A 63 10.22 -2.86 14.32
N GLU A 64 10.98 -2.07 15.07
CA GLU A 64 11.04 -2.16 16.54
C GLU A 64 10.01 -1.24 17.21
N GLN A 65 9.31 -0.41 16.42
CA GLN A 65 8.30 0.50 16.92
C GLN A 65 6.93 -0.19 17.00
N LYS A 66 6.18 0.07 18.07
CA LYS A 66 4.81 -0.42 18.20
C LYS A 66 3.90 0.27 17.18
N ILE A 67 3.35 -0.49 16.25
CA ILE A 67 2.30 -0.05 15.33
C ILE A 67 0.94 -0.34 15.95
N LYS A 68 0.02 0.62 15.90
CA LYS A 68 -1.37 0.43 16.37
C LYS A 68 -2.23 -0.07 15.21
N GLN A 69 -3.23 -0.90 15.49
CA GLN A 69 -4.20 -1.35 14.48
C GLN A 69 -4.81 -0.15 13.74
N GLY A 70 -4.88 -0.23 12.41
CA GLY A 70 -5.38 0.84 11.54
C GLY A 70 -4.41 2.01 11.35
N GLN A 71 -3.20 1.97 11.90
CA GLN A 71 -2.18 2.98 11.62
C GLN A 71 -1.61 2.77 10.21
N PHE A 72 -1.57 3.85 9.42
CA PHE A 72 -0.95 3.83 8.10
C PHE A 72 0.56 3.52 8.19
N LEU A 73 1.03 2.60 7.35
CA LEU A 73 2.45 2.23 7.25
C LEU A 73 3.13 2.89 6.05
N CYS A 74 2.76 2.50 4.83
CA CYS A 74 3.30 3.02 3.58
C CYS A 74 2.38 2.67 2.40
N GLN A 75 2.61 3.31 1.25
CA GLN A 75 1.97 2.96 -0.01
C GLN A 75 2.74 1.84 -0.71
N TYR A 76 2.05 0.98 -1.46
CA TYR A 76 2.68 0.17 -2.49
C TYR A 76 2.85 1.02 -3.74
N VAL A 77 4.08 1.19 -4.22
CA VAL A 77 4.39 2.07 -5.35
C VAL A 77 5.38 1.41 -6.28
N GLY A 78 5.28 1.75 -7.56
CA GLY A 78 6.17 1.32 -8.62
C GLY A 78 5.82 1.99 -9.93
N GLU A 79 6.28 1.44 -11.04
CA GLU A 79 5.88 1.87 -12.38
C GLU A 79 4.40 1.57 -12.60
N VAL A 80 3.62 2.53 -13.09
CA VAL A 80 2.24 2.27 -13.52
C VAL A 80 2.30 1.89 -15.00
N ILE A 81 2.06 0.62 -15.29
CA ILE A 81 2.10 0.04 -16.63
C ILE A 81 0.72 -0.44 -17.06
N THR A 82 0.52 -0.64 -18.37
CA THR A 82 -0.71 -1.23 -18.87
C THR A 82 -0.80 -2.71 -18.51
N PHE A 83 -2.02 -3.25 -18.46
CA PHE A 83 -2.23 -4.68 -18.27
C PHE A 83 -1.48 -5.55 -19.29
N GLU A 84 -1.45 -5.15 -20.56
CA GLU A 84 -0.71 -5.87 -21.62
C GLU A 84 0.80 -5.93 -21.37
N GLU A 85 1.41 -4.83 -20.90
CA GLU A 85 2.82 -4.80 -20.55
C GLU A 85 3.10 -5.64 -19.29
N ALA A 86 2.17 -5.63 -18.32
CA ALA A 86 2.26 -6.47 -17.12
C ALA A 86 2.23 -7.96 -17.48
N GLU A 87 1.32 -8.40 -18.34
CA GLU A 87 1.26 -9.78 -18.85
C GLU A 87 2.54 -10.20 -19.57
N LYS A 88 3.16 -9.27 -20.31
CA LYS A 88 4.43 -9.52 -20.98
C LYS A 88 5.57 -9.74 -19.99
N ARG A 89 5.70 -8.87 -18.98
CA ARG A 89 6.72 -8.97 -17.93
C ARG A 89 6.47 -10.13 -16.98
N GLY A 90 5.21 -10.41 -16.65
CA GLY A 90 4.75 -11.45 -15.74
C GLY A 90 5.28 -12.83 -16.13
N ARG A 91 5.29 -13.16 -17.43
CA ARG A 91 5.87 -14.42 -17.93
C ARG A 91 7.34 -14.60 -17.56
N GLU A 92 8.13 -13.52 -17.57
CA GLU A 92 9.53 -13.55 -17.18
C GLU A 92 9.67 -13.57 -15.65
N TYR A 93 8.79 -12.88 -14.94
CA TYR A 93 8.80 -12.79 -13.46
C TYR A 93 8.40 -14.10 -12.80
N ASP A 94 7.37 -14.78 -13.31
CA ASP A 94 6.92 -16.09 -12.83
C ASP A 94 8.04 -17.13 -12.95
N ALA A 95 8.77 -17.13 -14.07
CA ALA A 95 9.91 -18.02 -14.28
C ALA A 95 11.03 -17.81 -13.26
N ASN A 96 11.12 -16.61 -12.67
CA ASN A 96 12.12 -16.23 -11.68
C ASN A 96 11.55 -16.15 -10.25
N GLY A 97 10.27 -16.48 -10.04
CA GLY A 97 9.59 -16.39 -8.75
C GLY A 97 9.46 -14.97 -8.20
N LEU A 98 9.37 -13.96 -9.07
CA LEU A 98 9.24 -12.55 -8.69
C LEU A 98 7.77 -12.14 -8.63
N THR A 99 7.32 -11.60 -7.50
CA THR A 99 5.92 -11.21 -7.27
C THR A 99 5.81 -9.71 -6.97
N TYR A 100 5.96 -8.88 -8.00
CA TYR A 100 5.98 -7.40 -7.87
C TYR A 100 4.91 -6.68 -8.69
N LEU A 101 4.02 -7.42 -9.33
CA LEU A 101 2.87 -6.89 -10.07
C LEU A 101 1.67 -6.79 -9.12
N PHE A 102 1.03 -5.62 -9.09
CA PHE A 102 -0.15 -5.36 -8.26
C PHE A 102 -1.24 -4.68 -9.09
N ASP A 103 -2.37 -5.36 -9.28
CA ASP A 103 -3.48 -4.91 -10.10
C ASP A 103 -4.23 -3.72 -9.47
N LEU A 104 -4.62 -2.73 -10.28
CA LEU A 104 -5.42 -1.58 -9.88
C LEU A 104 -6.92 -1.77 -10.21
N ASP A 105 -7.48 -2.91 -9.79
CA ASP A 105 -8.81 -3.42 -10.16
C ASP A 105 -9.98 -2.94 -9.27
N PHE A 106 -9.71 -2.06 -8.30
CA PHE A 106 -10.70 -1.63 -7.29
C PHE A 106 -12.02 -1.08 -7.88
N ASN A 107 -11.96 -0.31 -8.98
CA ASN A 107 -13.13 0.37 -9.55
C ASN A 107 -13.81 -0.39 -10.70
N SER A 108 -13.13 -1.35 -11.33
CA SER A 108 -13.62 -2.07 -12.50
C SER A 108 -12.83 -3.35 -12.72
N CYS A 109 -13.51 -4.41 -13.14
CA CYS A 109 -12.90 -5.67 -13.53
C CYS A 109 -12.11 -5.58 -14.85
N GLU A 110 -12.36 -4.57 -15.70
CA GLU A 110 -11.64 -4.35 -16.96
C GLU A 110 -10.27 -3.67 -16.75
N ASN A 111 -9.60 -3.98 -15.63
CA ASN A 111 -8.44 -3.26 -15.09
C ASN A 111 -7.40 -2.85 -16.17
N PRO A 112 -7.26 -1.54 -16.48
CA PRO A 112 -6.32 -1.10 -17.51
C PRO A 112 -4.88 -1.01 -17.02
N TYR A 113 -4.62 -0.99 -15.70
CA TYR A 113 -3.31 -0.66 -15.15
C TYR A 113 -2.84 -1.58 -14.03
N VAL A 114 -1.53 -1.76 -13.96
CA VAL A 114 -0.85 -2.56 -12.95
C VAL A 114 0.31 -1.74 -12.39
N VAL A 115 0.56 -1.85 -11.09
CA VAL A 115 1.77 -1.32 -10.46
C VAL A 115 2.85 -2.40 -10.50
N ASP A 116 3.96 -2.10 -11.18
CA ASP A 116 5.15 -2.94 -11.24
C ASP A 116 6.24 -2.36 -10.33
N ALA A 117 6.50 -3.04 -9.22
CA ALA A 117 7.52 -2.64 -8.24
C ALA A 117 8.88 -3.34 -8.45
N CYS A 118 9.11 -4.03 -9.58
CA CYS A 118 10.32 -4.82 -9.81
C CYS A 118 11.59 -3.96 -9.86
N ASN A 119 11.57 -2.87 -10.64
CA ASN A 119 12.73 -2.00 -10.85
C ASN A 119 12.65 -0.69 -10.07
N LEU A 120 11.46 -0.12 -9.94
CA LEU A 120 11.19 1.11 -9.21
C LEU A 120 10.17 0.83 -8.12
N GLY A 121 10.44 1.24 -6.89
CA GLY A 121 9.52 1.05 -5.79
C GLY A 121 9.96 1.74 -4.52
N ASN A 122 9.31 1.41 -3.41
CA ASN A 122 9.73 1.83 -2.08
C ASN A 122 9.98 0.61 -1.18
N VAL A 123 10.08 0.82 0.14
CA VAL A 123 10.28 -0.26 1.12
C VAL A 123 9.28 -1.42 1.01
N SER A 124 8.08 -1.17 0.49
CA SER A 124 7.02 -2.18 0.36
C SER A 124 7.39 -3.31 -0.60
N HIS A 125 8.34 -3.08 -1.51
CA HIS A 125 8.95 -4.12 -2.35
C HIS A 125 9.50 -5.30 -1.53
N PHE A 126 9.98 -5.03 -0.32
CA PHE A 126 10.57 -6.05 0.56
C PHE A 126 9.57 -6.65 1.57
N ILE A 127 8.29 -6.32 1.48
CA ILE A 127 7.26 -6.87 2.38
C ILE A 127 6.86 -8.25 1.85
N ASN A 128 7.09 -9.28 2.66
CA ASN A 128 6.76 -10.65 2.31
C ASN A 128 5.26 -10.94 2.46
N HIS A 129 4.80 -11.90 1.67
CA HIS A 129 3.50 -12.55 1.88
C HIS A 129 3.46 -13.33 3.20
N SER A 130 2.28 -13.36 3.83
CA SER A 130 1.95 -14.23 4.97
C SER A 130 0.49 -14.65 4.85
N CYS A 131 0.18 -15.92 5.17
CA CYS A 131 -1.21 -16.39 5.21
C CYS A 131 -2.01 -15.81 6.39
N ASP A 132 -1.31 -15.33 7.43
CA ASP A 132 -1.87 -14.55 8.53
C ASP A 132 -1.11 -13.20 8.58
N PRO A 133 -1.48 -12.24 7.71
CA PRO A 133 -0.76 -10.97 7.58
C PRO A 133 -1.13 -9.99 8.69
N ASN A 134 -0.19 -9.09 9.01
CA ASN A 134 -0.41 -7.99 9.96
C ASN A 134 -0.63 -6.62 9.27
N LEU A 135 -0.75 -6.63 7.95
CA LEU A 135 -1.08 -5.48 7.10
C LEU A 135 -2.28 -5.84 6.22
N GLY A 136 -3.07 -4.83 5.87
CA GLY A 136 -4.17 -4.93 4.91
C GLY A 136 -4.05 -3.84 3.85
N VAL A 137 -4.60 -4.13 2.67
CA VAL A 137 -4.75 -3.20 1.55
C VAL A 137 -6.21 -2.80 1.43
#